data_AF-A0A7J8RIS4-F1
#
_entry.id   AF-A0A7J8RIS4-F1
#
_cell.length_a   1.000
_cell.length_b   1.000
_cell.length_c   1.000
_cell.angle_alpha   90.00
_cell.angle_beta   90.00
_cell.angle_gamma   90.00
#
_symmetry.space_group_name_H-M   'P 1'
#
loop_
_entity.id
_entity.type
_entity.pdbx_description
1 polymer ?
#
loop_
_entity_poly.entity_id
_entity_poly.type
_entity_poly.pdbx_seq_one_letter_code
_entity_poly.pdbx_strand_id
1 'polypeptide(L)'
;MMVLMMILHVFRVYLTGGFKKPCELTWVTGVVLAVLTASFGITGYSLLQDQIGYWVVKIVTGVPKAISIIESPLVELLRGN
;
A
#
# COMPACT_ATOMS: atom_id res chain seq x y z
N MET A 1 3.67 -9.85 14.00
CA MET A 1 5.15 -9.83 14.06
C MET A 1 5.80 -9.45 12.73
N MET A 2 5.36 -10.01 11.59
CA MET A 2 5.86 -9.66 10.24
C MET A 2 5.83 -8.16 9.93
N VAL A 3 4.69 -7.48 10.11
CA VAL A 3 4.54 -6.04 9.80
C VAL A 3 5.46 -5.17 10.66
N LEU A 4 5.59 -5.47 11.95
CA LEU A 4 6.48 -4.74 12.85
C LEU A 4 7.95 -4.86 12.43
N MET A 5 8.39 -6.08 12.10
CA MET A 5 9.76 -6.34 11.61
C MET A 5 10.01 -5.64 10.28
N MET A 6 9.01 -5.58 9.40
CA MET A 6 9.12 -4.88 8.12
C MET A 6 9.30 -3.38 8.30
N ILE A 7 8.55 -2.76 9.22
CA ILE A 7 8.70 -1.32 9.53
C ILE A 7 10.11 -1.04 10.06
N LEU A 8 10.60 -1.87 11.00
CA LEU A 8 11.97 -1.75 11.52
C LEU A 8 13.02 -1.98 10.43
N HIS A 9 12.78 -2.91 9.50
CA HIS A 9 13.67 -3.18 8.38
C HIS A 9 13.79 -1.98 7.44
N VAL A 10 12.67 -1.37 7.05
CA VAL A 10 12.66 -0.17 6.20
C VAL A 10 13.34 1.00 6.90
N PHE A 11 13.10 1.19 8.20
CA PHE A 11 13.75 2.22 9.02
C PHE A 11 15.27 2.02 9.11
N ARG A 12 15.73 0.77 9.30
CA ARG A 12 17.16 0.44 9.31
C ARG A 12 17.82 0.74 7.97
N VAL A 13 17.22 0.31 6.86
CA VAL A 13 17.77 0.55 5.51
C VAL A 13 17.85 2.06 5.23
N TYR A 14 16.87 2.83 5.70
CA TYR A 14 16.86 4.29 5.64
C TYR A 14 18.03 4.92 6.39
N LEU A 15 18.24 4.56 7.65
CA LEU A 15 19.35 5.08 8.47
C LEU A 15 20.74 4.65 7.95
N THR A 16 20.83 3.45 7.37
CA THR A 16 22.11 2.91 6.86
C THR A 16 22.49 3.52 5.50
N GLY A 17 21.64 4.36 4.90
CA GLY A 17 21.94 5.03 3.63
C GLY A 17 22.08 4.06 2.45
N GLY A 18 21.43 2.89 2.52
CA GLY A 18 21.46 1.83 1.50
C GLY A 18 20.89 2.23 0.13
N PHE A 19 20.41 3.48 0.00
CA PHE A 19 19.92 4.08 -1.24
C PHE A 19 21.02 4.63 -2.14
N LYS A 20 22.29 4.66 -1.68
CA LYS A 20 23.42 5.04 -2.54
C LYS A 20 23.83 3.87 -3.44
N LYS A 21 24.17 4.18 -4.70
CA LYS A 21 24.73 3.25 -5.71
C LYS A 21 25.75 2.30 -5.07
N PRO A 22 25.75 0.98 -5.36
CA PRO A 22 25.13 0.24 -6.47
C PRO A 22 23.82 -0.52 -6.17
N CYS A 23 23.20 -0.35 -4.99
CA CYS A 23 22.06 -1.17 -4.53
C CYS A 23 20.67 -0.49 -4.66
N GLU A 24 20.53 0.49 -5.55
CA GLU A 24 19.28 1.24 -5.76
C GLU A 24 18.10 0.31 -6.16
N LEU A 25 18.36 -0.70 -7.02
CA LEU A 25 17.33 -1.64 -7.47
C LEU A 25 16.81 -2.56 -6.36
N THR A 26 17.70 -3.00 -5.47
CA THR A 26 17.32 -3.83 -4.31
C THR A 26 16.46 -3.02 -3.35
N TRP A 27 16.76 -1.73 -3.17
CA TRP A 27 15.93 -0.87 -2.37
C TRP A 27 14.53 -0.67 -2.96
N VAL A 28 14.44 -0.32 -4.25
CA VAL A 28 13.14 -0.14 -4.92
C VAL A 28 12.31 -1.42 -4.81
N THR A 29 12.92 -2.58 -5.05
CA THR A 29 12.26 -3.88 -4.91
C THR A 29 11.79 -4.12 -3.47
N GLY A 30 12.61 -3.75 -2.48
CA GLY A 30 12.24 -3.82 -1.05
C GLY A 30 11.07 -2.92 -0.67
N VAL A 31 10.99 -1.70 -1.22
CA VAL A 31 9.86 -0.80 -1.03
C VAL A 31 8.59 -1.36 -1.65
N VAL A 32 8.68 -1.87 -2.87
CA VAL A 32 7.54 -2.51 -3.57
C VAL A 32 7.00 -3.69 -2.76
N LEU A 33 7.89 -4.57 -2.28
CA LEU A 33 7.51 -5.69 -1.43
C LEU A 33 6.91 -5.25 -0.09
N ALA A 34 7.39 -4.15 0.49
CA ALA A 34 6.83 -3.60 1.72
C ALA A 34 5.39 -3.10 1.52
N VAL A 35 5.12 -2.41 0.40
CA VAL A 35 3.77 -1.96 0.04
C VAL A 35 2.85 -3.16 -0.20
N LEU A 36 3.31 -4.16 -0.97
CA LEU A 36 2.53 -5.37 -1.23
C LEU A 36 2.17 -6.11 0.07
N THR A 37 3.11 -6.24 0.99
CA THR A 37 2.88 -6.90 2.29
C THR A 37 1.87 -6.13 3.15
N ALA A 38 1.93 -4.80 3.14
CA ALA A 38 0.95 -3.97 3.84
C ALA A 38 -0.46 -4.12 3.26
N SER A 39 -0.59 -4.08 1.93
CA SER A 39 -1.85 -4.33 1.22
C SER A 39 -2.42 -5.71 1.55
N PHE A 40 -1.57 -6.74 1.56
CA PHE A 40 -1.98 -8.10 1.92
C PHE A 40 -2.43 -8.21 3.39
N GLY A 41 -1.80 -7.44 4.30
CA GLY A 41 -2.22 -7.34 5.69
C GLY A 41 -3.63 -6.74 5.85
N ILE A 42 -3.96 -5.71 5.07
CA ILE A 42 -5.30 -5.11 5.05
C ILE A 42 -6.32 -6.10 4.47
N THR A 43 -5.98 -6.77 3.36
CA THR A 43 -6.84 -7.79 2.75
C THR A 43 -7.11 -8.97 3.69
N GLY A 44 -6.08 -9.43 4.42
CA GLY A 44 -6.23 -10.48 5.43
C GLY A 44 -7.16 -10.07 6.57
N TYR A 45 -7.08 -8.82 7.02
CA TYR A 45 -7.98 -8.27 8.04
C TYR A 45 -9.42 -8.11 7.52
N SER A 46 -9.59 -7.79 6.23
CA SER A 46 -10.90 -7.71 5.60
C SER A 46 -11.64 -9.06 5.53
N LEU A 47 -10.91 -10.19 5.56
CA LEU A 47 -11.48 -11.53 5.38
C LEU A 47 -12.21 -12.06 6.62
N LEU A 48 -11.89 -11.50 7.80
CA LEU A 48 -12.55 -11.84 9.07
C LEU A 48 -13.98 -11.25 9.18
N GLN A 49 -14.35 -10.33 8.27
CA GLN A 49 -15.65 -9.63 8.24
C GLN A 49 -16.01 -8.87 9.54
N ASP A 50 -15.01 -8.45 10.33
CA ASP A 50 -15.26 -7.58 11.48
C ASP A 50 -15.67 -6.16 11.07
N GLN A 51 -16.50 -5.51 11.91
CA GLN A 51 -16.98 -4.14 11.68
C GLN A 51 -15.82 -3.15 11.42
N ILE A 52 -14.69 -3.33 12.12
CA ILE A 52 -13.48 -2.52 11.95
C ILE A 52 -12.87 -2.71 10.56
N GLY A 53 -12.82 -3.94 10.05
CA GLY A 53 -12.29 -4.26 8.72
C GLY A 53 -13.08 -3.58 7.60
N TYR A 54 -14.41 -3.55 7.72
CA TYR A 54 -15.27 -2.86 6.76
C TYR A 54 -15.00 -1.35 6.67
N TRP A 55 -14.81 -0.68 7.82
CA TRP A 55 -14.48 0.75 7.85
C TRP A 55 -13.09 1.04 7.30
N VAL A 56 -12.10 0.19 7.58
CA VAL A 56 -10.73 0.33 7.05
C VAL A 56 -10.73 0.24 5.53
N VAL A 57 -11.42 -0.74 4.94
CA VAL A 57 -11.51 -0.88 3.47
C VAL A 57 -12.18 0.34 2.83
N LYS A 58 -13.25 0.87 3.44
CA LYS A 58 -13.93 2.08 2.95
C LYS A 58 -12.99 3.29 2.95
N ILE A 59 -12.16 3.46 3.98
CA ILE A 59 -11.21 4.57 4.05
C ILE A 59 -10.10 4.40 3.01
N VAL A 60 -9.49 3.21 2.92
CA VAL A 60 -8.42 2.91 1.95
C VAL A 60 -8.87 3.12 0.50
N THR A 61 -10.09 2.69 0.16
CA THR A 61 -10.68 2.89 -1.18
C THR A 61 -11.17 4.32 -1.42
N GLY A 62 -11.40 5.10 -0.36
CA GLY A 62 -11.73 6.53 -0.43
C GLY A 62 -10.53 7.45 -0.71
N VAL A 63 -9.30 7.03 -0.39
CA VAL A 63 -8.07 7.84 -0.60
C VAL A 63 -7.82 8.13 -2.09
N PRO A 64 -7.89 7.15 -3.02
CA PRO A 64 -7.77 7.43 -4.45
C PRO A 64 -8.91 8.31 -4.98
N LYS A 65 -10.11 8.20 -4.39
CA LYS A 65 -11.28 8.99 -4.78
C LYS A 65 -11.15 10.48 -4.41
N ALA A 66 -10.36 10.79 -3.38
CA ALA A 66 -10.01 12.16 -3.03
C ALA A 66 -9.00 12.80 -4.01
N ILE A 67 -8.23 11.96 -4.72
CA ILE A 67 -7.34 12.38 -5.80
C ILE A 67 -8.20 12.47 -7.07
N SER A 68 -8.92 13.59 -7.21
CA SER A 68 -9.86 13.92 -8.31
C SER A 68 -9.26 13.93 -9.73
N ILE A 69 -8.11 13.29 -9.97
CA ILE A 69 -7.36 13.26 -11.24
C ILE A 69 -7.74 12.05 -12.12
N ILE A 70 -8.30 10.97 -11.55
CA ILE A 70 -8.61 9.72 -12.28
C ILE A 70 -10.12 9.54 -12.56
N GLU A 71 -10.96 10.47 -12.12
CA GLU A 71 -12.43 10.36 -12.24
C GLU A 71 -12.95 10.51 -13.68
N SER A 72 -12.19 11.06 -14.63
CA SER A 72 -12.77 11.44 -15.94
C SER A 72 -13.00 10.29 -16.92
N PRO A 73 -12.07 9.36 -17.21
CA PRO A 73 -12.36 8.27 -18.17
C PRO A 73 -12.84 6.98 -17.51
N LEU A 74 -12.48 6.72 -16.24
CA LEU A 74 -12.78 5.44 -15.60
C LEU A 74 -14.25 5.34 -15.13
N VAL A 75 -14.83 6.47 -14.71
CA VAL A 75 -16.23 6.53 -14.27
C VAL A 75 -17.19 6.49 -15.46
N GLU A 76 -16.83 7.07 -16.61
CA GLU A 76 -17.61 7.00 -17.86
C GLU A 76 -17.66 5.54 -18.38
N LEU A 77 -16.51 4.88 -18.45
CA LEU A 77 -16.39 3.50 -18.94
C LEU A 77 -17.09 2.47 -18.03
N LEU A 78 -17.07 2.67 -16.70
CA LEU A 78 -17.77 1.81 -15.74
C LEU A 78 -19.28 2.13 -15.63
N ARG A 79 -19.71 3.34 -16.01
CA ARG A 79 -21.13 3.75 -15.98
C ARG A 79 -21.86 3.41 -17.29
N GLY A 80 -21.14 3.08 -18.36
CA GLY A 80 -21.75 2.57 -19.59
C GLY A 80 -22.59 3.60 -20.31
N ASN A 81 -22.04 4.81 -20.47
CA ASN A 81 -22.45 5.79 -21.47
C ASN A 81 -21.20 6.33 -22.19
#